data_AF-A0A4V1NUA3-F1
#
_entry.id   AF-A0A4V1NUA3-F1
#
_cell.length_a   1.000
_cell.length_b   1.000
_cell.length_c   1.000
_cell.angle_alpha   90.00
_cell.angle_beta   90.00
_cell.angle_gamma   90.00
#
_symmetry.space_group_name_H-M   'P 1'
#
loop_
_entity.id
_entity.type
_entity.pdbx_description
1 polymer ?
#
loop_
_entity_poly.entity_id
_entity_poly.type
_entity_poly.pdbx_seq_one_letter_code
_entity_poly.pdbx_strand_id
1 'polypeptide(L)'
;MLFHPKDTLEVVQKANKSIGHLAYHLHYFIEHRWNDRKKVWEPSKQLKSAPILPELKEIGEQLRAQREQAMVEWAQTGGVKKLKARLSGRIVHGLGAGHVRETSLTIHPVYGLPYIPASSLKGLVRHWFIEAYCEGDEKRLSEHEDGCAIFGIQDHKGQVQFYDIFLIDGLRLEKDVLAVHMKEYYEGKNAATDNQKPVPVSFWTVMAAEADIYLTAHGFRDDEKTARLLEAASLYTKQALMEWGIGSKTSSGYGRFSEVDDVTETEFLPMVQKERARLERRKIEQDMLERKRREEEERARLALLSPEERLVAEIERLTDSETDRQRSKDSLYQQVIEQQNKQAAVALQAYWKRIGEWGKAVSKKQKQKMDKLQQLLEEK
;
A
#
# COMPACT_ATOMS: atom_id res chain seq x y z
N MET A 1 6.38 -37.90 5.50
CA MET A 1 5.92 -36.69 6.23
C MET A 1 5.36 -37.10 7.61
N LEU A 2 6.17 -37.73 8.47
CA LEU A 2 5.68 -38.39 9.70
C LEU A 2 5.17 -37.41 10.78
N PHE A 3 5.73 -36.19 10.83
CA PHE A 3 5.45 -35.18 11.86
C PHE A 3 4.80 -33.91 11.30
N HIS A 4 3.98 -34.04 10.26
CA HIS A 4 3.30 -32.89 9.63
C HIS A 4 1.92 -32.68 10.23
N PRO A 5 1.43 -31.43 10.26
CA PRO A 5 0.01 -31.17 10.50
C PRO A 5 -0.85 -32.02 9.56
N LYS A 6 -1.84 -32.72 10.14
CA LYS A 6 -2.64 -33.73 9.43
C LYS A 6 -3.42 -33.13 8.27
N ASP A 7 -3.97 -31.95 8.47
CA ASP A 7 -4.63 -31.12 7.48
C ASP A 7 -3.74 -30.81 6.27
N THR A 8 -2.48 -30.42 6.51
CA THR A 8 -1.51 -30.15 5.45
C THR A 8 -1.24 -31.42 4.64
N LEU A 9 -1.05 -32.55 5.32
CA LEU A 9 -0.81 -33.84 4.66
C LEU A 9 -1.98 -34.21 3.73
N GLU A 10 -3.22 -34.09 4.22
CA GLU A 10 -4.42 -34.41 3.45
C GLU A 10 -4.57 -33.52 2.22
N VAL A 11 -4.35 -32.21 2.35
CA VAL A 11 -4.42 -31.26 1.22
C VAL A 11 -3.38 -31.59 0.17
N VAL A 12 -2.15 -31.87 0.57
CA VAL A 12 -1.03 -32.14 -0.34
C VAL A 12 -1.23 -33.45 -1.09
N GLN A 13 -1.69 -34.49 -0.39
CA GLN A 13 -2.02 -35.78 -0.99
C GLN A 13 -3.14 -35.66 -2.01
N LYS A 14 -4.20 -34.89 -1.70
CA LYS A 14 -5.32 -34.63 -2.62
C LYS A 14 -4.91 -33.79 -3.83
N ALA A 15 -4.09 -32.77 -3.61
CA ALA A 15 -3.66 -31.86 -4.67
C ALA A 15 -2.71 -32.52 -5.67
N ASN A 16 -1.99 -33.58 -5.28
CA ASN A 16 -0.95 -34.25 -6.06
C ASN A 16 0.08 -33.26 -6.65
N LYS A 17 0.44 -32.25 -5.87
CA LYS A 17 1.37 -31.16 -6.24
C LYS A 17 2.49 -31.03 -5.23
N SER A 18 3.64 -30.54 -5.68
CA SER A 18 4.75 -30.15 -4.82
C SER A 18 4.40 -28.89 -4.04
N ILE A 19 4.79 -28.81 -2.76
CA ILE A 19 4.54 -27.63 -1.93
C ILE A 19 5.57 -26.55 -2.27
N GLY A 20 5.17 -25.40 -2.81
CA GLY A 20 6.07 -24.27 -3.09
C GLY A 20 6.65 -23.57 -1.85
N HIS A 21 5.91 -23.60 -0.74
CA HIS A 21 6.19 -22.81 0.46
C HIS A 21 7.43 -23.30 1.24
N LEU A 22 8.49 -22.49 1.33
CA LEU A 22 9.80 -22.94 1.84
C LEU A 22 9.80 -23.38 3.29
N ALA A 23 8.94 -22.83 4.15
CA ALA A 23 8.91 -23.25 5.54
C ALA A 23 8.63 -24.76 5.65
N TYR A 24 7.84 -25.36 4.76
CA TYR A 24 7.63 -26.80 4.79
C TYR A 24 8.92 -27.56 4.48
N HIS A 25 9.68 -27.15 3.48
CA HIS A 25 10.97 -27.77 3.14
C HIS A 25 12.02 -27.62 4.23
N LEU A 26 12.09 -26.45 4.85
CA LEU A 26 13.12 -26.11 5.82
C LEU A 26 12.80 -26.60 7.24
N HIS A 27 11.53 -26.49 7.63
CA HIS A 27 11.10 -26.64 9.02
C HIS A 27 10.32 -27.94 9.26
N TYR A 28 9.60 -28.47 8.28
CA TYR A 28 8.71 -29.62 8.46
C TYR A 28 9.19 -30.90 7.76
N PHE A 29 9.75 -30.83 6.54
CA PHE A 29 10.35 -31.95 5.79
C PHE A 29 11.70 -32.40 6.35
N ILE A 30 11.80 -32.44 7.67
CA ILE A 30 12.96 -32.93 8.38
C ILE A 30 12.91 -34.45 8.45
N GLU A 31 13.93 -35.08 7.88
CA GLU A 31 14.14 -36.52 8.08
C GLU A 31 14.49 -36.80 9.53
N HIS A 32 13.93 -37.86 10.06
CA HIS A 32 14.26 -38.36 11.38
C HIS A 32 15.06 -39.65 11.22
N ARG A 33 16.05 -39.84 12.09
CA ARG A 33 16.83 -41.07 12.16
C ARG A 33 16.64 -41.68 13.53
N TRP A 34 16.51 -43.00 13.55
CA TRP A 34 16.45 -43.75 14.80
C TRP A 34 17.82 -43.70 15.47
N ASN A 35 17.85 -43.27 16.74
CA ASN A 35 19.06 -43.30 17.56
C ASN A 35 19.03 -44.54 18.45
N ASP A 36 19.81 -45.57 18.09
CA ASP A 36 19.86 -46.84 18.82
C ASP A 36 20.25 -46.67 20.30
N ARG A 37 21.12 -45.71 20.62
CA ARG A 37 21.62 -45.49 21.99
C ARG A 37 20.54 -44.88 22.88
N LYS A 38 19.78 -43.93 22.37
CA LYS A 38 18.72 -43.23 23.12
C LYS A 38 17.34 -43.85 22.95
N LYS A 39 17.18 -44.79 22.00
CA LYS A 39 15.89 -45.41 21.60
C LYS A 39 14.82 -44.38 21.25
N VAL A 40 15.21 -43.30 20.57
CA VAL A 40 14.31 -42.22 20.13
C VAL A 40 14.62 -41.81 18.69
N TRP A 41 13.60 -41.29 18.00
CA TRP A 41 13.78 -40.64 16.70
C TRP A 41 14.35 -39.24 16.90
N GLU A 42 15.47 -38.95 16.26
CA GLU A 42 16.10 -37.62 16.29
C GLU A 42 16.09 -36.98 14.90
N PRO A 43 15.92 -35.65 14.80
CA PRO A 43 16.09 -34.91 13.56
C PRO A 43 17.47 -35.15 12.94
N SER A 44 17.53 -35.47 11.65
CA SER A 44 18.78 -35.63 10.92
C SER A 44 19.52 -34.29 10.84
N LYS A 45 20.79 -34.28 11.27
CA LYS A 45 21.67 -33.10 11.18
C LYS A 45 22.07 -32.75 9.75
N GLN A 46 21.90 -33.67 8.79
CA GLN A 46 22.20 -33.39 7.39
C GLN A 46 21.10 -32.53 6.77
N LEU A 47 21.50 -31.42 6.15
CA LEU A 47 20.60 -30.60 5.33
C LEU A 47 20.46 -31.24 3.95
N LYS A 48 19.24 -31.57 3.54
CA LYS A 48 18.93 -31.98 2.15
C LYS A 48 18.85 -30.78 1.22
N SER A 49 18.75 -30.98 -0.10
CA SER A 49 18.48 -29.84 -0.98
C SER A 49 17.05 -29.36 -0.78
N ALA A 50 16.83 -28.05 -0.72
CA ALA A 50 15.51 -27.44 -0.67
C ALA A 50 15.30 -26.67 -1.99
N PRO A 51 14.48 -27.17 -2.92
CA PRO A 51 14.32 -26.54 -4.22
C PRO A 51 13.49 -25.25 -4.11
N ILE A 52 13.87 -24.22 -4.87
CA ILE A 52 13.01 -23.06 -5.14
C ILE A 52 12.09 -23.42 -6.29
N LEU A 53 10.84 -23.77 -5.99
CA LEU A 53 9.87 -24.19 -7.01
C LEU A 53 9.33 -22.98 -7.79
N PRO A 54 8.93 -23.15 -9.07
CA PRO A 54 8.38 -22.08 -9.90
C PRO A 54 7.19 -21.35 -9.27
N GLU A 55 6.31 -22.09 -8.58
CA GLU A 55 5.13 -21.54 -7.92
C GLU A 55 5.49 -20.53 -6.82
N LEU A 56 6.60 -20.74 -6.13
CA LEU A 56 7.08 -19.79 -5.13
C LEU A 56 7.59 -18.50 -5.79
N LYS A 57 8.23 -18.61 -6.95
CA LYS A 57 8.69 -17.45 -7.72
C LYS A 57 7.51 -16.62 -8.19
N GLU A 58 6.47 -17.28 -8.71
CA GLU A 58 5.22 -16.63 -9.13
C GLU A 58 4.55 -15.90 -7.95
N ILE A 59 4.46 -16.53 -6.77
CA ILE A 59 3.98 -15.87 -5.54
C ILE A 59 4.84 -14.64 -5.20
N GLY A 60 6.16 -14.74 -5.34
CA GLY A 60 7.08 -13.62 -5.12
C GLY A 60 6.84 -12.46 -6.09
N GLU A 61 6.66 -12.74 -7.37
CA GLU A 61 6.35 -11.73 -8.39
C GLU A 61 4.99 -11.08 -8.15
N GLN A 62 3.96 -11.86 -7.84
CA GLN A 62 2.63 -11.36 -7.48
C GLN A 62 2.69 -10.48 -6.23
N LEU A 63 3.41 -10.91 -5.19
CA LEU A 63 3.60 -10.13 -3.97
C LEU A 63 4.33 -8.82 -4.25
N ARG A 64 5.40 -8.84 -5.08
CA ARG A 64 6.13 -7.63 -5.47
C ARG A 64 5.18 -6.63 -6.16
N ALA A 65 4.39 -7.11 -7.13
CA ALA A 65 3.43 -6.27 -7.85
C ALA A 65 2.34 -5.70 -6.92
N GLN A 66 1.78 -6.52 -6.01
CA GLN A 66 0.78 -6.07 -5.03
C GLN A 66 1.35 -5.01 -4.08
N ARG A 67 2.58 -5.20 -3.59
CA ARG A 67 3.26 -4.22 -2.73
C ARG A 67 3.50 -2.92 -3.45
N GLU A 68 4.01 -2.98 -4.69
CA GLU A 68 4.26 -1.77 -5.50
C GLU A 68 2.96 -1.00 -5.75
N GLN A 69 1.87 -1.70 -6.11
CA GLN A 69 0.56 -1.10 -6.28
C GLN A 69 0.06 -0.44 -4.98
N ALA A 70 0.20 -1.10 -3.82
CA ALA A 70 -0.19 -0.51 -2.53
C ALA A 70 0.63 0.74 -2.20
N MET A 71 1.92 0.78 -2.55
CA MET A 71 2.75 1.97 -2.38
C MET A 71 2.33 3.09 -3.35
N VAL A 72 1.99 2.76 -4.59
CA VAL A 72 1.46 3.73 -5.58
C VAL A 72 0.14 4.35 -5.11
N GLU A 73 -0.73 3.56 -4.49
CA GLU A 73 -1.98 4.04 -3.89
C GLU A 73 -1.70 4.95 -2.68
N TRP A 74 -0.77 4.56 -1.80
CA TRP A 74 -0.34 5.40 -0.68
C TRP A 74 0.22 6.75 -1.13
N ALA A 75 1.04 6.75 -2.19
CA ALA A 75 1.68 7.94 -2.75
C ALA A 75 0.68 9.01 -3.23
N GLN A 76 -0.61 8.68 -3.35
CA GLN A 76 -1.65 9.67 -3.64
C GLN A 76 -1.96 10.57 -2.43
N THR A 77 -1.63 10.16 -1.21
CA THR A 77 -1.97 10.87 0.04
C THR A 77 -0.78 11.05 0.99
N GLY A 78 0.31 10.32 0.79
CA GLY A 78 1.49 10.31 1.64
C GLY A 78 2.79 10.33 0.84
N GLY A 79 3.91 10.50 1.54
CA GLY A 79 5.24 10.35 0.99
C GLY A 79 5.66 8.88 0.91
N VAL A 80 6.39 8.52 -0.15
CA VAL A 80 7.00 7.20 -0.34
C VAL A 80 8.44 7.37 -0.83
N LYS A 81 9.35 6.57 -0.27
CA LYS A 81 10.68 6.32 -0.82
C LYS A 81 10.79 4.85 -1.20
N LYS A 82 11.26 4.58 -2.42
CA LYS A 82 11.64 3.25 -2.91
C LYS A 82 13.16 3.20 -3.04
N LEU A 83 13.80 2.37 -2.23
CA LEU A 83 15.22 2.06 -2.34
C LEU A 83 15.40 0.69 -2.96
N LYS A 84 16.40 0.56 -3.82
CA LYS A 84 16.81 -0.69 -4.43
C LYS A 84 18.17 -1.08 -3.90
N ALA A 85 18.22 -2.22 -3.23
CA ALA A 85 19.40 -2.67 -2.51
C ALA A 85 20.01 -3.91 -3.19
N ARG A 86 21.29 -3.87 -3.53
CA ARG A 86 22.06 -4.99 -4.09
C ARG A 86 22.78 -5.72 -2.96
N LEU A 87 22.56 -7.03 -2.86
CA LEU A 87 23.17 -7.85 -1.81
C LEU A 87 24.59 -8.25 -2.23
N SER A 88 25.54 -8.20 -1.30
CA SER A 88 26.94 -8.60 -1.57
C SER A 88 27.26 -10.02 -1.11
N GLY A 89 26.43 -10.62 -0.27
CA GLY A 89 26.69 -11.94 0.29
C GLY A 89 25.47 -12.63 0.87
N ARG A 90 25.74 -13.73 1.59
CA ARG A 90 24.72 -14.58 2.21
C ARG A 90 23.99 -13.82 3.31
N ILE A 91 22.67 -13.94 3.33
CA ILE A 91 21.84 -13.46 4.43
C ILE A 91 21.48 -14.64 5.33
N VAL A 92 21.62 -14.39 6.62
CA VAL A 92 21.03 -15.24 7.66
C VAL A 92 20.15 -14.34 8.50
N HIS A 93 18.86 -14.62 8.58
CA HIS A 93 17.96 -13.88 9.45
C HIS A 93 17.08 -14.86 10.22
N GLY A 94 16.96 -14.66 11.53
CA GLY A 94 16.20 -15.54 12.43
C GLY A 94 16.99 -16.71 13.02
N LEU A 95 18.33 -16.66 12.98
CA LEU A 95 19.16 -17.65 13.66
C LEU A 95 18.94 -17.53 15.18
N GLY A 96 18.65 -18.65 15.85
CA GLY A 96 18.37 -18.67 17.29
C GLY A 96 16.89 -18.55 17.68
N ALA A 97 15.96 -18.39 16.73
CA ALA A 97 14.54 -18.57 17.06
C ALA A 97 14.29 -20.06 17.43
N GLY A 98 13.47 -20.29 18.46
CA GLY A 98 13.19 -21.62 18.99
C GLY A 98 12.63 -22.55 17.92
N HIS A 99 13.49 -23.40 17.36
CA HIS A 99 13.13 -24.33 16.29
C HIS A 99 13.86 -25.65 16.50
N VAL A 100 13.30 -26.75 15.98
CA VAL A 100 13.84 -28.12 16.08
C VAL A 100 15.30 -28.25 15.59
N ARG A 101 15.80 -27.29 14.80
CA ARG A 101 17.17 -27.23 14.28
C ARG A 101 18.03 -26.11 14.88
N GLU A 102 17.48 -25.27 15.76
CA GLU A 102 18.12 -24.08 16.37
C GLU A 102 18.68 -23.04 15.36
N THR A 103 18.46 -23.28 14.06
CA THR A 103 19.02 -22.56 12.91
C THR A 103 17.92 -22.28 11.89
N SER A 104 16.94 -21.48 12.30
CA SER A 104 15.82 -21.08 11.45
C SER A 104 16.20 -19.93 10.51
N LEU A 105 15.67 -20.01 9.29
CA LEU A 105 15.54 -18.85 8.42
C LEU A 105 14.18 -18.21 8.65
N THR A 106 14.12 -16.89 8.55
CA THR A 106 12.87 -16.15 8.65
C THR A 106 12.11 -16.27 7.33
N ILE A 107 11.09 -17.11 7.34
CA ILE A 107 10.20 -17.36 6.21
C ILE A 107 8.84 -16.75 6.53
N HIS A 108 8.28 -16.01 5.57
CA HIS A 108 6.97 -15.41 5.73
C HIS A 108 5.92 -16.53 5.83
N PRO A 109 5.09 -16.56 6.89
CA PRO A 109 4.22 -17.69 7.20
C PRO A 109 3.11 -17.92 6.17
N VAL A 110 2.75 -16.89 5.40
CA VAL A 110 1.71 -16.98 4.37
C VAL A 110 2.29 -17.24 2.98
N TYR A 111 3.41 -16.59 2.64
CA TYR A 111 3.94 -16.60 1.27
C TYR A 111 5.03 -17.65 1.07
N GLY A 112 5.64 -18.14 2.15
CA GLY A 112 6.74 -19.10 2.08
C GLY A 112 8.03 -18.51 1.54
N LEU A 113 8.14 -17.18 1.44
CA LEU A 113 9.31 -16.47 0.96
C LEU A 113 10.22 -16.06 2.13
N PRO A 114 11.55 -16.07 1.96
CA PRO A 114 12.44 -15.47 2.94
C PRO A 114 12.26 -13.95 2.92
N TYR A 115 12.21 -13.37 4.12
CA TYR A 115 12.05 -11.94 4.28
C TYR A 115 12.79 -11.44 5.52
N ILE A 116 13.08 -10.15 5.53
CA ILE A 116 13.58 -9.43 6.69
C ILE A 116 12.41 -8.58 7.22
N PRO A 117 12.00 -8.79 8.49
CA PRO A 117 10.95 -7.98 9.10
C PRO A 117 11.29 -6.49 9.15
N ALA A 118 10.28 -5.65 8.97
CA ALA A 118 10.37 -4.20 9.08
C ALA A 118 10.94 -3.75 10.42
N SER A 119 10.65 -4.49 11.50
CA SER A 119 11.19 -4.23 12.84
C SER A 119 12.70 -4.42 12.89
N SER A 120 13.24 -5.42 12.20
CA SER A 120 14.68 -5.65 12.11
C SER A 120 15.36 -4.52 11.35
N LEU A 121 14.74 -4.07 10.25
CA LEU A 121 15.23 -2.92 9.48
C LEU A 121 15.21 -1.64 10.33
N LYS A 122 14.06 -1.31 10.91
CA LYS A 122 13.92 -0.12 11.78
C LYS A 122 14.89 -0.16 12.95
N GLY A 123 15.05 -1.33 13.58
CA GLY A 123 15.99 -1.53 14.68
C GLY A 123 17.45 -1.32 14.28
N LEU A 124 17.86 -1.86 13.12
CA LEU A 124 19.19 -1.63 12.56
C LEU A 124 19.45 -0.14 12.31
N VAL A 125 18.54 0.52 11.59
CA VAL A 125 18.71 1.93 11.21
C VAL A 125 18.70 2.83 12.44
N ARG A 126 17.87 2.51 13.44
CA ARG A 126 17.87 3.21 14.74
C ARG A 126 19.17 3.02 15.49
N HIS A 127 19.68 1.79 15.59
CA HIS A 127 20.94 1.53 16.27
C HIS A 127 22.11 2.24 15.58
N TRP A 128 22.12 2.25 14.25
CA TRP A 128 23.10 2.99 13.45
C TRP A 128 23.05 4.49 13.73
N PHE A 129 21.84 5.05 13.79
CA PHE A 129 21.65 6.46 14.14
C PHE A 129 22.17 6.79 15.55
N ILE A 130 21.89 5.92 16.54
CA ILE A 130 22.35 6.11 17.92
C ILE A 130 23.88 6.10 18.00
N GLU A 131 24.56 5.19 17.31
CA GLU A 131 26.02 5.20 17.26
C GLU A 131 26.57 6.44 16.53
N ALA A 132 25.99 6.78 15.37
CA ALA A 132 26.50 7.86 14.52
C ALA A 132 26.26 9.27 15.09
N TYR A 133 25.13 9.50 15.75
CA TYR A 133 24.70 10.84 16.19
C TYR A 133 24.54 10.98 17.70
N CYS A 134 24.34 9.87 18.43
CA CYS A 134 24.10 9.88 19.88
C CYS A 134 25.29 9.29 20.69
N GLU A 135 26.43 9.00 20.04
CA GLU A 135 27.62 8.40 20.66
C GLU A 135 27.31 7.09 21.42
N GLY A 136 26.36 6.30 20.92
CA GLY A 136 25.95 5.04 21.53
C GLY A 136 24.98 5.19 22.71
N ASP A 137 24.66 6.41 23.16
CA ASP A 137 23.70 6.63 24.24
C ASP A 137 22.28 6.83 23.70
N GLU A 138 21.44 5.80 23.87
CA GLU A 138 20.03 5.81 23.46
C GLU A 138 19.21 6.96 24.06
N LYS A 139 19.58 7.46 25.26
CA LYS A 139 18.87 8.57 25.90
C LYS A 139 19.00 9.87 25.12
N ARG A 140 20.09 10.04 24.39
CA ARG A 140 20.33 11.25 23.58
C ARG A 140 19.49 11.26 22.30
N LEU A 141 18.80 10.18 21.95
CA LEU A 141 17.87 10.16 20.82
C LEU A 141 16.80 11.27 20.94
N SER A 142 16.34 11.59 22.16
CA SER A 142 15.37 12.66 22.40
C SER A 142 15.90 14.06 22.11
N GLU A 143 17.22 14.23 22.00
CA GLU A 143 17.88 15.51 21.69
C GLU A 143 17.93 15.79 20.18
N HIS A 144 17.67 14.76 19.35
CA HIS A 144 17.71 14.86 17.89
C HIS A 144 16.31 14.86 17.28
N GLU A 145 15.93 15.98 16.63
CA GLU A 145 14.62 16.14 15.99
C GLU A 145 14.35 15.06 14.94
N ASP A 146 15.30 14.82 14.02
CA ASP A 146 15.15 13.81 12.97
C ASP A 146 15.04 12.39 13.55
N GLY A 147 15.84 12.07 14.58
CA GLY A 147 15.79 10.77 15.26
C GLY A 147 14.44 10.52 15.94
N CYS A 148 13.92 11.53 16.65
CA CYS A 148 12.60 11.49 17.26
C CYS A 148 11.50 11.33 16.20
N ALA A 149 11.54 12.12 15.14
CA ALA A 149 10.53 12.11 14.10
C ALA A 149 10.51 10.79 13.31
N ILE A 150 11.67 10.19 13.01
CA ILE A 150 11.74 8.94 12.25
C ILE A 150 11.35 7.74 13.13
N PHE A 151 12.00 7.57 14.29
CA PHE A 151 11.85 6.34 15.07
C PHE A 151 10.73 6.40 16.10
N GLY A 152 10.42 7.59 16.60
CA GLY A 152 9.59 7.79 17.78
C GLY A 152 10.37 7.62 19.08
N ILE A 153 9.78 8.11 20.15
CA ILE A 153 10.21 7.94 21.55
C ILE A 153 9.01 7.46 22.38
N GLN A 154 9.16 7.29 23.70
CA GLN A 154 8.07 6.80 24.55
C GLN A 154 6.80 7.66 24.48
N ASP A 155 6.96 8.99 24.44
CA ASP A 155 5.84 9.94 24.43
C ASP A 155 5.29 10.26 23.03
N HIS A 156 6.03 9.94 21.96
CA HIS A 156 5.69 10.33 20.60
C HIS A 156 5.92 9.20 19.60
N LYS A 157 4.88 8.86 18.82
CA LYS A 157 4.97 7.90 17.72
C LYS A 157 5.88 8.45 16.60
N GLY A 158 6.74 7.60 16.06
CA GLY A 158 7.51 7.89 14.85
C GLY A 158 6.60 8.12 13.63
N GLN A 159 7.01 9.04 12.76
CA GLN A 159 6.28 9.48 11.57
C GLN A 159 6.67 8.69 10.31
N VAL A 160 7.79 7.97 10.34
CA VAL A 160 8.24 7.11 9.23
C VAL A 160 7.89 5.64 9.50
N GLN A 161 7.22 5.02 8.54
CA GLN A 161 6.92 3.60 8.52
C GLN A 161 7.95 2.85 7.67
N PHE A 162 8.55 1.83 8.27
CA PHE A 162 9.41 0.87 7.59
C PHE A 162 8.58 -0.35 7.17
N TYR A 163 8.93 -0.97 6.05
CA TYR A 163 8.24 -2.16 5.54
C TYR A 163 9.18 -3.36 5.43
N ASP A 164 8.58 -4.54 5.42
CA ASP A 164 9.30 -5.81 5.27
C ASP A 164 10.11 -5.85 3.97
N ILE A 165 11.27 -6.48 3.98
CA ILE A 165 12.10 -6.69 2.78
C ILE A 165 11.94 -8.14 2.35
N PHE A 166 11.35 -8.38 1.18
CA PHE A 166 11.20 -9.74 0.63
C PHE A 166 12.37 -10.06 -0.31
N LEU A 167 13.01 -11.21 -0.08
CA LEU A 167 14.18 -11.65 -0.84
C LEU A 167 13.71 -12.53 -2.02
N ILE A 168 13.24 -11.89 -3.08
CA ILE A 168 12.62 -12.55 -4.24
C ILE A 168 13.60 -12.67 -5.40
N ASP A 169 14.28 -11.56 -5.73
CA ASP A 169 15.11 -11.51 -6.94
C ASP A 169 16.37 -12.37 -6.81
N GLY A 170 16.60 -13.25 -7.78
CA GLY A 170 17.73 -14.18 -7.74
C GLY A 170 17.73 -15.13 -6.53
N LEU A 171 16.56 -15.37 -5.91
CA LEU A 171 16.43 -16.17 -4.68
C LEU A 171 17.07 -17.57 -4.84
N ARG A 172 18.05 -17.85 -3.97
CA ARG A 172 18.68 -19.16 -3.81
C ARG A 172 18.88 -19.49 -2.32
N LEU A 173 18.79 -20.78 -2.00
CA LEU A 173 19.15 -21.30 -0.68
C LEU A 173 20.50 -21.98 -0.76
N GLU A 174 21.44 -21.57 0.08
CA GLU A 174 22.76 -22.17 0.18
C GLU A 174 22.98 -22.77 1.57
N LYS A 175 23.69 -23.90 1.62
CA LYS A 175 24.11 -24.50 2.88
C LYS A 175 25.43 -23.88 3.30
N ASP A 176 25.55 -23.61 4.59
CA ASP A 176 26.77 -23.15 5.19
C ASP A 176 27.06 -23.92 6.48
N VAL A 177 28.26 -23.77 7.04
CA VAL A 177 28.69 -24.51 8.22
C VAL A 177 29.36 -23.59 9.24
N LEU A 178 28.93 -23.72 10.49
CA LEU A 178 29.59 -23.10 11.63
C LEU A 178 30.31 -24.19 12.43
N ALA A 179 31.62 -24.06 12.62
CA ALA A 179 32.38 -24.96 13.48
C ALA A 179 32.68 -24.28 14.81
N VAL A 180 31.96 -24.67 15.87
CA VAL A 180 32.23 -24.13 17.22
C VAL A 180 33.37 -24.92 17.83
N HIS A 181 34.50 -24.27 18.11
CA HIS A 181 35.68 -24.91 18.71
C HIS A 181 35.54 -25.08 20.23
N MET A 182 35.07 -24.05 20.94
CA MET A 182 35.05 -24.01 22.41
C MET A 182 33.64 -24.13 22.98
N LYS A 183 32.91 -25.19 22.59
CA LYS A 183 31.50 -25.36 22.97
C LYS A 183 31.31 -25.43 24.48
N GLU A 184 32.18 -26.16 25.19
CA GLU A 184 32.04 -26.38 26.64
C GLU A 184 32.29 -25.09 27.44
N TYR A 185 33.09 -24.17 26.89
CA TYR A 185 33.30 -22.85 27.47
C TYR A 185 32.05 -21.97 27.35
N TYR A 186 31.43 -21.92 26.17
CA TYR A 186 30.18 -21.17 25.98
C TYR A 186 29.00 -21.75 26.78
N GLU A 187 29.03 -23.04 27.10
CA GLU A 187 28.05 -23.68 28.00
C GLU A 187 28.38 -23.49 29.49
N GLY A 188 29.47 -22.79 29.83
CA GLY A 188 29.89 -22.56 31.21
C GLY A 188 30.40 -23.79 31.95
N LYS A 189 30.73 -24.87 31.23
CA LYS A 189 31.12 -26.16 31.82
C LYS A 189 32.62 -26.26 32.09
N ASN A 190 33.44 -25.76 31.18
CA ASN A 190 34.90 -25.85 31.25
C ASN A 190 35.57 -24.54 30.80
N ALA A 191 36.86 -24.38 31.08
CA ALA A 191 37.65 -23.27 30.58
C ALA A 191 37.81 -23.33 29.04
N ALA A 192 38.10 -22.18 28.43
CA ALA A 192 38.41 -22.04 27.01
C ALA A 192 39.77 -22.70 26.69
N THR A 193 39.75 -23.97 26.29
CA THR A 193 40.95 -24.77 25.99
C THR A 193 40.99 -25.18 24.52
N ASP A 194 42.17 -25.11 23.90
CA ASP A 194 42.38 -25.37 22.47
C ASP A 194 42.41 -26.87 22.09
N ASN A 195 42.01 -27.74 23.02
CA ASN A 195 41.99 -29.19 22.86
C ASN A 195 40.59 -29.75 22.58
N GLN A 196 39.56 -28.89 22.53
CA GLN A 196 38.20 -29.29 22.19
C GLN A 196 38.07 -29.53 20.68
N LYS A 197 37.35 -30.57 20.28
CA LYS A 197 37.11 -30.84 18.86
C LYS A 197 36.04 -29.88 18.32
N PRO A 198 36.25 -29.25 17.15
CA PRO A 198 35.21 -28.43 16.55
C PRO A 198 33.94 -29.24 16.30
N VAL A 199 32.78 -28.64 16.58
CA VAL A 199 31.46 -29.23 16.33
C VAL A 199 30.82 -28.51 15.14
N PRO A 200 30.84 -29.10 13.92
CA PRO A 200 30.21 -28.50 12.76
C PRO A 200 28.69 -28.51 12.88
N VAL A 201 28.07 -27.35 12.68
CA VAL A 201 26.62 -27.16 12.62
C VAL A 201 26.30 -26.56 11.26
N SER A 202 25.66 -27.36 10.40
CA SER A 202 25.21 -26.88 9.10
C SER A 202 23.90 -26.10 9.24
N PHE A 203 23.80 -24.97 8.55
CA PHE A 203 22.59 -24.15 8.53
C PHE A 203 22.30 -23.64 7.11
N TRP A 204 21.09 -23.13 6.91
CA TRP A 204 20.69 -22.52 5.66
C TRP A 204 20.97 -21.03 5.63
N THR A 205 21.34 -20.55 4.46
CA THR A 205 21.53 -19.15 4.13
C THR A 205 20.68 -18.79 2.92
N VAL A 206 20.29 -17.53 2.82
CA VAL A 206 19.55 -17.00 1.68
C VAL A 206 20.49 -16.13 0.85
N MET A 207 20.46 -16.33 -0.46
CA MET A 207 21.06 -15.43 -1.44
C MET A 207 19.93 -14.81 -2.26
N ALA A 208 20.01 -13.51 -2.48
CA ALA A 208 19.19 -12.76 -3.42
C ALA A 208 20.12 -11.79 -4.16
N ALA A 209 19.74 -11.37 -5.37
CA ALA A 209 20.52 -10.40 -6.12
C ALA A 209 20.17 -8.97 -5.65
N GLU A 210 18.88 -8.66 -5.64
CA GLU A 210 18.35 -7.34 -5.33
C GLU A 210 17.11 -7.44 -4.42
N ALA A 211 16.84 -6.35 -3.69
CA ALA A 211 15.66 -6.24 -2.85
C ALA A 211 15.11 -4.81 -2.86
N ASP A 212 13.78 -4.69 -2.96
CA ASP A 212 13.07 -3.42 -2.83
C ASP A 212 12.78 -3.13 -1.35
N ILE A 213 13.13 -1.91 -0.92
CA ILE A 213 12.89 -1.39 0.43
C ILE A 213 11.99 -0.16 0.29
N TYR A 214 10.90 -0.15 1.05
CA TYR A 214 9.95 0.96 1.06
C TYR A 214 9.95 1.65 2.43
N LEU A 215 9.92 2.98 2.40
CA LEU A 215 9.68 3.84 3.54
C LEU A 215 8.50 4.76 3.21
N THR A 216 7.59 4.98 4.17
CA THR A 216 6.48 5.91 3.97
C THR A 216 6.31 6.86 5.14
N ALA A 217 5.71 8.01 4.88
CA ALA A 217 5.33 8.98 5.89
C ALA A 217 3.95 9.55 5.55
N HIS A 218 3.21 9.97 6.59
CA HIS A 218 1.98 10.73 6.42
C HIS A 218 2.32 12.19 6.07
N GLY A 219 1.56 12.77 5.14
CA GLY A 219 1.86 14.08 4.56
C GLY A 219 2.25 13.94 3.09
N PHE A 220 1.81 14.86 2.24
CA PHE A 220 2.10 14.79 0.81
C PHE A 220 3.60 14.86 0.55
N ARG A 221 4.09 14.22 -0.52
CA ARG A 221 5.51 14.29 -0.89
C ARG A 221 6.03 15.72 -1.07
N ASP A 222 5.18 16.63 -1.57
CA ASP A 222 5.54 18.03 -1.80
C ASP A 222 5.53 18.87 -0.49
N ASP A 223 5.12 18.29 0.63
CA ASP A 223 5.34 18.87 1.95
C ASP A 223 6.84 18.76 2.28
N GLU A 224 7.50 19.93 2.38
CA GLU A 224 8.94 20.05 2.59
C GLU A 224 9.41 19.26 3.82
N LYS A 225 8.59 19.24 4.88
CA LYS A 225 8.89 18.49 6.10
C LYS A 225 8.87 16.98 5.86
N THR A 226 7.83 16.46 5.22
CA THR A 226 7.71 15.03 4.87
C THR A 226 8.84 14.60 3.93
N ALA A 227 9.15 15.42 2.92
CA ALA A 227 10.23 15.16 1.97
C ALA A 227 11.59 15.05 2.67
N ARG A 228 11.93 16.04 3.50
CA ARG A 228 13.17 16.05 4.29
C ARG A 228 13.25 14.83 5.21
N LEU A 229 12.16 14.50 5.89
CA LEU A 229 12.12 13.37 6.82
C LEU A 229 12.37 12.03 6.13
N LEU A 230 11.74 11.81 4.98
CA LEU A 230 11.93 10.61 4.18
C LEU A 230 13.33 10.53 3.55
N GLU A 231 13.92 11.67 3.18
CA GLU A 231 15.30 11.75 2.69
C GLU A 231 16.32 11.39 3.79
N ALA A 232 16.12 11.89 5.01
CA ALA A 232 16.95 11.51 6.14
C ALA A 232 16.81 10.00 6.45
N ALA A 233 15.59 9.48 6.47
CA ALA A 233 15.33 8.07 6.71
C ALA A 233 15.92 7.16 5.61
N SER A 234 15.86 7.56 4.34
CA SER A 234 16.47 6.81 3.24
C SER A 234 17.99 6.80 3.34
N LEU A 235 18.60 7.94 3.66
CA LEU A 235 20.04 8.05 3.86
C LEU A 235 20.52 7.16 5.01
N TYR A 236 19.87 7.21 6.17
CA TYR A 236 20.24 6.37 7.32
C TYR A 236 20.06 4.89 7.00
N THR A 237 18.99 4.53 6.26
CA THR A 237 18.75 3.17 5.81
C THR A 237 19.88 2.67 4.90
N LYS A 238 20.30 3.50 3.95
CA LYS A 238 21.44 3.22 3.07
C LYS A 238 22.73 2.97 3.87
N GLN A 239 23.10 3.90 4.75
CA GLN A 239 24.35 3.79 5.52
C GLN A 239 24.34 2.56 6.41
N ALA A 240 23.27 2.33 7.18
CA ALA A 240 23.19 1.21 8.10
C ALA A 240 23.29 -0.15 7.39
N LEU A 241 22.65 -0.31 6.23
CA LEU A 241 22.71 -1.56 5.45
C LEU A 241 24.08 -1.80 4.82
N MET A 242 24.73 -0.75 4.33
CA MET A 242 26.04 -0.86 3.67
C MET A 242 27.17 -1.08 4.68
N GLU A 243 27.16 -0.37 5.82
CA GLU A 243 28.22 -0.44 6.82
C GLU A 243 28.07 -1.68 7.72
N TRP A 244 26.88 -1.89 8.27
CA TRP A 244 26.67 -2.88 9.33
C TRP A 244 25.93 -4.14 8.89
N GLY A 245 25.20 -4.07 7.77
CA GLY A 245 24.35 -5.15 7.29
C GLY A 245 23.24 -5.55 8.25
N ILE A 246 22.44 -6.54 7.86
CA ILE A 246 21.24 -6.94 8.60
C ILE A 246 21.13 -8.46 8.77
N GLY A 247 20.55 -8.86 9.90
CA GLY A 247 20.37 -10.27 10.28
C GLY A 247 21.44 -10.74 11.25
N SER A 248 21.72 -12.04 11.22
CA SER A 248 22.63 -12.74 12.13
C SER A 248 24.03 -12.83 11.54
N LYS A 249 25.04 -12.89 12.41
CA LYS A 249 26.46 -13.07 12.03
C LYS A 249 26.99 -11.97 11.10
N THR A 250 26.50 -10.74 11.24
CA THR A 250 26.97 -9.57 10.49
C THR A 250 28.46 -9.30 10.67
N SER A 251 29.02 -9.56 11.86
CA SER A 251 30.47 -9.46 12.12
C SER A 251 31.33 -10.43 11.29
N SER A 252 30.74 -11.53 10.80
CA SER A 252 31.39 -12.47 9.88
C SER A 252 31.09 -12.19 8.41
N GLY A 253 30.47 -11.03 8.10
CA GLY A 253 30.20 -10.58 6.73
C GLY A 253 28.83 -10.96 6.15
N TYR A 254 27.96 -11.64 6.91
CA TYR A 254 26.61 -11.95 6.45
C TYR A 254 25.73 -10.69 6.42
N GLY A 255 24.70 -10.70 5.57
CA GLY A 255 23.68 -9.65 5.57
C GLY A 255 24.12 -8.30 5.00
N ARG A 256 25.24 -8.25 4.27
CA ARG A 256 25.81 -7.03 3.71
C ARG A 256 25.18 -6.66 2.36
N PHE A 257 25.09 -5.36 2.12
CA PHE A 257 24.65 -4.78 0.86
C PHE A 257 25.80 -4.01 0.24
N SER A 258 26.05 -4.21 -1.06
CA SER A 258 27.09 -3.47 -1.77
C SER A 258 26.61 -2.09 -2.21
N GLU A 259 25.32 -1.97 -2.54
CA GLU A 259 24.72 -0.75 -3.08
C GLU A 259 23.30 -0.62 -2.52
N VAL A 260 22.90 0.60 -2.18
CA VAL A 260 21.52 0.95 -1.86
C VAL A 260 21.24 2.29 -2.53
N ASP A 261 20.42 2.25 -3.57
CA ASP A 261 20.13 3.40 -4.40
C ASP A 261 18.69 3.84 -4.23
N ASP A 262 18.49 5.16 -4.18
CA ASP A 262 17.17 5.74 -4.21
C ASP A 262 16.64 5.74 -5.65
N VAL A 263 15.69 4.85 -5.92
CA VAL A 263 15.05 4.70 -7.23
C VAL A 263 13.65 5.30 -7.25
N THR A 264 13.33 6.16 -6.28
CA THR A 264 12.01 6.77 -6.16
C THR A 264 11.66 7.55 -7.42
N GLU A 265 12.56 8.43 -7.88
CA GLU A 265 12.36 9.26 -9.08
C GLU A 265 12.35 8.44 -10.37
N THR A 266 13.26 7.47 -10.49
CA THR A 266 13.53 6.75 -11.74
C THR A 266 12.58 5.58 -11.99
N GLU A 267 12.27 4.78 -10.96
CA GLU A 267 11.43 3.59 -11.09
C GLU A 267 10.01 3.79 -10.56
N PHE A 268 9.84 4.50 -9.44
CA PHE A 268 8.56 4.53 -8.72
C PHE A 268 7.60 5.65 -9.16
N LEU A 269 8.08 6.90 -9.25
CA LEU A 269 7.21 8.03 -9.62
C LEU A 269 6.53 7.93 -11.00
N PRO A 270 7.16 7.37 -12.04
CA PRO A 270 6.46 7.16 -13.32
C PRO A 270 5.19 6.32 -13.15
N MET A 271 5.21 5.35 -12.23
CA MET A 271 4.04 4.53 -11.91
C MET A 271 2.97 5.33 -11.17
N VAL A 272 3.37 6.17 -10.21
CA VAL A 272 2.45 7.05 -9.47
C VAL A 272 1.73 8.03 -10.40
N GLN A 273 2.47 8.64 -11.33
CA GLN A 273 1.93 9.57 -12.31
C GLN A 273 0.95 8.87 -13.27
N LYS A 274 1.29 7.66 -13.73
CA LYS A 274 0.43 6.84 -14.57
C LYS A 274 -0.88 6.49 -13.87
N GLU A 275 -0.83 6.09 -12.60
CA GLU A 275 -2.03 5.74 -11.83
C GLU A 275 -2.87 6.99 -11.51
N ARG A 276 -2.25 8.13 -11.18
CA ARG A 276 -2.97 9.40 -10.99
C ARG A 276 -3.74 9.80 -12.25
N ALA A 277 -3.09 9.75 -13.42
CA ALA A 277 -3.74 10.03 -14.70
C ALA A 277 -4.90 9.05 -15.01
N ARG A 278 -4.75 7.77 -14.63
CA ARG A 278 -5.81 6.76 -14.76
C ARG A 278 -7.01 7.06 -13.87
N LEU A 279 -6.78 7.44 -12.60
CA LEU A 279 -7.82 7.80 -11.65
C LEU A 279 -8.57 9.06 -12.09
N GLU A 280 -7.86 10.08 -12.58
CA GLU A 280 -8.46 11.29 -13.13
C GLU A 280 -9.37 10.98 -14.32
N ARG A 281 -8.91 10.17 -15.28
CA ARG A 281 -9.73 9.73 -16.42
C ARG A 281 -10.98 8.98 -15.98
N ARG A 282 -10.84 8.05 -15.02
CA ARG A 282 -11.97 7.29 -14.48
C ARG A 282 -13.00 8.20 -13.79
N LYS A 283 -12.53 9.21 -13.05
CA LYS A 283 -13.40 10.19 -12.40
C LYS A 283 -14.18 11.03 -13.43
N ILE A 284 -13.50 11.52 -14.47
CA ILE A 284 -14.13 12.26 -15.56
C ILE A 284 -15.19 11.38 -16.27
N GLU A 285 -14.87 10.12 -16.55
CA GLU A 285 -15.81 9.19 -17.18
C GLU A 285 -17.04 8.92 -16.31
N GLN A 286 -16.84 8.72 -15.00
CA GLN A 286 -17.94 8.54 -14.04
C GLN A 286 -18.83 9.80 -13.94
N ASP A 287 -18.23 10.98 -13.83
CA ASP A 287 -18.97 12.25 -13.78
C ASP A 287 -19.79 12.47 -15.07
N MET A 288 -19.24 12.09 -16.23
CA MET A 288 -19.94 12.16 -17.51
C MET A 288 -21.11 11.17 -17.59
N LEU A 289 -20.92 9.94 -17.09
CA LEU A 289 -21.98 8.93 -17.06
C LEU A 289 -23.11 9.32 -16.11
N GLU A 290 -22.78 9.85 -14.93
CA GLU A 290 -23.77 10.36 -13.98
C GLU A 290 -24.57 11.53 -14.56
N ARG A 291 -23.92 12.47 -15.27
CA ARG A 291 -24.60 13.57 -15.95
C ARG A 291 -25.58 13.07 -17.00
N LYS A 292 -25.15 12.14 -17.87
CA LYS A 292 -26.03 11.53 -18.88
C LYS A 292 -27.22 10.82 -18.24
N ARG A 293 -26.99 10.05 -17.17
CA ARG A 293 -28.05 9.36 -16.44
C ARG A 293 -29.06 10.33 -15.85
N ARG A 294 -28.60 11.43 -15.23
CA ARG A 294 -29.50 12.48 -14.70
C ARG A 294 -30.32 13.15 -15.81
N GLU A 295 -29.70 13.42 -16.96
CA GLU A 295 -30.41 13.96 -18.13
C GLU A 295 -31.45 12.99 -18.69
N GLU A 296 -31.14 11.69 -18.75
CA GLU A 296 -32.08 10.65 -19.19
C GLU A 296 -33.24 10.46 -18.21
N GLU A 297 -32.97 10.40 -16.90
CA GLU A 297 -33.99 10.34 -15.84
C GLU A 297 -34.89 11.58 -15.88
N GLU A 298 -34.31 12.77 -16.09
CA GLU A 298 -35.07 14.02 -16.24
C GLU A 298 -35.94 14.01 -17.50
N ARG A 299 -35.39 13.57 -18.65
CA ARG A 299 -36.16 13.43 -19.90
C ARG A 299 -37.30 12.42 -19.76
N ALA A 300 -37.05 11.29 -19.11
CA ALA A 300 -38.08 10.28 -18.84
C ALA A 300 -39.18 10.82 -17.92
N ARG A 301 -38.81 11.56 -16.87
CA ARG A 301 -39.77 12.24 -15.98
C ARG A 301 -40.62 13.25 -16.75
N LEU A 302 -40.00 14.09 -17.58
CA LEU A 302 -40.73 15.03 -18.44
C LEU A 302 -41.63 14.29 -19.45
N ALA A 303 -41.21 13.14 -19.98
CA ALA A 303 -42.02 12.34 -20.90
C ALA A 303 -43.27 11.72 -20.23
N LEU A 304 -43.23 11.46 -18.92
CA LEU A 304 -44.38 10.97 -18.13
C LEU A 304 -45.39 12.07 -17.79
N LEU A 305 -44.96 13.34 -17.78
CA LEU A 305 -45.85 14.47 -17.54
C LEU A 305 -46.73 14.74 -18.77
N SER A 306 -47.97 15.16 -18.52
CA SER A 306 -48.87 15.67 -19.57
C SER A 306 -48.28 16.93 -20.23
N PRO A 307 -48.67 17.29 -21.47
CA PRO A 307 -48.19 18.50 -22.14
C PRO A 307 -48.34 19.77 -21.31
N GLU A 308 -49.39 19.84 -20.49
CA GLU A 308 -49.68 20.95 -19.58
C GLU A 308 -48.70 21.01 -18.39
N GLU A 309 -48.39 19.88 -17.78
CA GLU A 309 -47.44 19.80 -16.65
C GLU A 309 -45.98 19.96 -17.11
N ARG A 310 -45.66 19.58 -18.36
CA ARG A 310 -44.34 19.82 -18.96
C ARG A 310 -44.04 21.31 -19.09
N LEU A 311 -45.04 22.11 -19.49
CA LEU A 311 -44.90 23.55 -19.65
C LEU A 311 -44.65 24.25 -18.30
N VAL A 312 -45.31 23.79 -17.22
CA VAL A 312 -45.06 24.26 -15.85
C VAL A 312 -43.61 23.98 -15.44
N ALA A 313 -43.15 22.73 -15.60
CA ALA A 313 -41.80 22.32 -15.23
C ALA A 313 -40.71 23.07 -16.03
N GLU A 314 -40.97 23.38 -17.31
CA GLU A 314 -40.04 24.15 -18.16
C GLU A 314 -39.92 25.61 -17.70
N ILE A 315 -41.02 26.21 -17.24
CA ILE A 315 -41.05 27.59 -16.73
C ILE A 315 -40.37 27.68 -15.35
N GLU A 316 -40.59 26.72 -14.47
CA GLU A 316 -39.95 26.67 -13.15
C GLU A 316 -38.41 26.52 -13.23
N ARG A 317 -37.91 25.94 -14.33
CA ARG A 317 -36.48 25.74 -14.59
C ARG A 317 -35.75 26.99 -15.08
N LEU A 318 -36.46 28.03 -15.51
CA LEU A 318 -35.85 29.24 -16.06
C LEU A 318 -34.86 29.86 -15.05
N THR A 319 -33.65 30.13 -15.51
CA THR A 319 -32.61 30.82 -14.73
C THR A 319 -32.69 32.33 -14.96
N ASP A 320 -31.93 33.11 -14.19
CA ASP A 320 -31.92 34.57 -14.36
C ASP A 320 -31.07 35.03 -15.56
N SER A 321 -30.64 34.11 -16.43
CA SER A 321 -29.88 34.39 -17.65
C SER A 321 -30.68 35.21 -18.67
N GLU A 322 -29.99 36.03 -19.47
CA GLU A 322 -30.65 36.91 -20.46
C GLU A 322 -31.41 36.12 -21.54
N THR A 323 -30.89 34.96 -21.92
CA THR A 323 -31.54 34.01 -22.83
C THR A 323 -32.84 33.46 -22.26
N ASP A 324 -32.88 33.07 -20.99
CA ASP A 324 -34.08 32.53 -20.33
C ASP A 324 -35.12 33.62 -20.08
N ARG A 325 -34.68 34.84 -19.75
CA ARG A 325 -35.57 36.01 -19.65
C ARG A 325 -36.28 36.27 -20.97
N GLN A 326 -35.57 36.25 -22.09
CA GLN A 326 -36.16 36.48 -23.41
C GLN A 326 -37.09 35.33 -23.81
N ARG A 327 -36.66 34.08 -23.59
CA ARG A 327 -37.46 32.88 -23.86
C ARG A 327 -38.76 32.84 -23.06
N SER A 328 -38.74 33.30 -21.80
CA SER A 328 -39.92 33.42 -20.95
C SER A 328 -40.95 34.41 -21.51
N LYS A 329 -40.49 35.51 -22.11
CA LYS A 329 -41.35 36.58 -22.64
C LYS A 329 -41.88 36.25 -24.02
N ASP A 330 -41.20 35.43 -24.80
CA ASP A 330 -41.56 35.16 -26.20
C ASP A 330 -42.20 33.77 -26.36
N SER A 331 -41.40 32.71 -26.52
CA SER A 331 -41.92 31.38 -26.88
C SER A 331 -42.76 30.74 -25.77
N LEU A 332 -42.33 30.84 -24.50
CA LEU A 332 -43.04 30.21 -23.39
C LEU A 332 -44.35 30.93 -23.07
N TYR A 333 -44.35 32.27 -23.08
CA TYR A 333 -45.57 33.06 -22.93
C TYR A 333 -46.61 32.74 -24.02
N GLN A 334 -46.19 32.63 -25.29
CA GLN A 334 -47.11 32.26 -26.37
C GLN A 334 -47.73 30.88 -26.15
N GLN A 335 -46.93 29.89 -25.77
CA GLN A 335 -47.42 28.54 -25.49
C GLN A 335 -48.40 28.49 -24.31
N VAL A 336 -48.15 29.26 -23.25
CA VAL A 336 -49.06 29.34 -22.07
C VAL A 336 -50.43 29.89 -22.47
N ILE A 337 -50.47 30.93 -23.31
CA ILE A 337 -51.71 31.55 -23.75
C ILE A 337 -52.44 30.67 -24.78
N GLU A 338 -51.73 30.07 -25.72
CA GLU A 338 -52.31 29.17 -26.74
C GLU A 338 -52.92 27.90 -26.12
N GLN A 339 -52.27 27.33 -25.09
CA GLN A 339 -52.77 26.15 -24.39
C GLN A 339 -53.78 26.47 -23.28
N GLN A 340 -54.04 27.75 -23.00
CA GLN A 340 -54.88 28.23 -21.89
C GLN A 340 -54.57 27.57 -20.53
N ASN A 341 -53.30 27.24 -20.30
CA ASN A 341 -52.88 26.47 -19.14
C ASN A 341 -52.71 27.37 -17.90
N LYS A 342 -53.67 27.28 -16.98
CA LYS A 342 -53.70 28.09 -15.75
C LYS A 342 -52.51 27.81 -14.83
N GLN A 343 -52.08 26.56 -14.69
CA GLN A 343 -50.93 26.22 -13.83
C GLN A 343 -49.63 26.79 -14.37
N ALA A 344 -49.42 26.75 -15.69
CA ALA A 344 -48.24 27.33 -16.33
C ALA A 344 -48.23 28.86 -16.27
N ALA A 345 -49.41 29.50 -16.32
CA ALA A 345 -49.55 30.95 -16.09
C ALA A 345 -49.17 31.35 -14.66
N VAL A 346 -49.53 30.55 -13.64
CA VAL A 346 -49.10 30.79 -12.24
C VAL A 346 -47.57 30.68 -12.14
N ALA A 347 -46.96 29.65 -12.73
CA ALA A 347 -45.51 29.48 -12.73
C ALA A 347 -44.78 30.65 -13.44
N LEU A 348 -45.30 31.13 -14.58
CA LEU A 348 -44.71 32.24 -15.33
C LEU A 348 -44.82 33.55 -14.55
N GLN A 349 -45.94 33.77 -13.86
CA GLN A 349 -46.13 34.90 -12.96
C GLN A 349 -45.12 34.86 -11.79
N ALA A 350 -44.94 33.70 -11.16
CA ALA A 350 -43.99 33.52 -10.08
C ALA A 350 -42.55 33.80 -10.54
N TYR A 351 -42.17 33.30 -11.72
CA TYR A 351 -40.88 33.57 -12.33
C TYR A 351 -40.67 35.06 -12.62
N TRP A 352 -41.63 35.74 -13.27
CA TRP A 352 -41.52 37.17 -13.54
C TRP A 352 -41.50 38.04 -12.28
N LYS A 353 -42.16 37.63 -11.20
CA LYS A 353 -42.01 38.25 -9.87
C LYS A 353 -40.60 38.07 -9.32
N ARG A 354 -40.01 36.86 -9.44
CA ARG A 354 -38.65 36.56 -8.97
C ARG A 354 -37.61 37.45 -9.64
N ILE A 355 -37.70 37.65 -10.96
CA ILE A 355 -36.74 38.47 -11.73
C ILE A 355 -37.07 39.97 -11.76
N GLY A 356 -38.09 40.42 -11.00
CA GLY A 356 -38.48 41.84 -10.92
C GLY A 356 -39.21 42.41 -12.15
N GLU A 357 -39.66 41.55 -13.07
CA GLU A 357 -40.35 41.91 -14.32
C GLU A 357 -41.88 41.87 -14.17
N TRP A 358 -42.37 41.94 -12.94
CA TRP A 358 -43.78 41.97 -12.57
C TRP A 358 -44.07 43.16 -11.67
N GLY A 359 -44.63 44.24 -12.21
CA GLY A 359 -44.93 45.45 -11.42
C GLY A 359 -45.34 46.66 -12.26
N LYS A 360 -45.24 47.87 -11.67
CA LYS A 360 -45.66 49.14 -12.31
C LYS A 360 -44.59 49.76 -13.23
N ALA A 361 -43.32 49.36 -13.09
CA ALA A 361 -42.18 49.93 -13.81
C ALA A 361 -41.62 48.94 -14.86
N VAL A 362 -42.46 48.51 -15.80
CA VAL A 362 -42.09 47.55 -16.86
C VAL A 362 -42.51 48.09 -18.23
N SER A 363 -41.88 47.63 -19.32
CA SER A 363 -42.16 48.15 -20.66
C SER A 363 -43.63 48.01 -21.05
N LYS A 364 -44.14 48.91 -21.91
CA LYS A 364 -45.53 48.90 -22.38
C LYS A 364 -45.93 47.55 -23.01
N LYS A 365 -44.98 46.87 -23.68
CA LYS A 365 -45.17 45.53 -24.25
C LYS A 365 -45.25 44.44 -23.18
N GLN A 366 -44.46 44.53 -22.10
CA GLN A 366 -44.49 43.56 -21.00
C GLN A 366 -45.76 43.71 -20.16
N LYS A 367 -46.24 44.95 -19.96
CA LYS A 367 -47.50 45.22 -19.27
C LYS A 367 -48.70 44.58 -19.97
N GLN A 368 -48.76 44.66 -21.32
CA GLN A 368 -49.79 43.96 -22.11
C GLN A 368 -49.74 42.44 -21.98
N LYS A 369 -48.54 41.86 -21.84
CA LYS A 369 -48.37 40.41 -21.60
C LYS A 369 -48.85 40.03 -20.19
N MET A 370 -48.55 40.85 -19.17
CA MET A 370 -49.03 40.66 -17.80
C MET A 370 -50.56 40.75 -17.69
N ASP A 371 -51.18 41.74 -18.35
CA ASP A 371 -52.63 41.94 -18.32
C ASP A 371 -53.37 40.74 -18.94
N LYS A 372 -52.88 40.21 -20.07
CA LYS A 372 -53.41 39.00 -20.70
C LYS A 372 -53.21 37.75 -19.85
N LEU A 373 -52.07 37.64 -19.17
CA LEU A 373 -51.79 36.53 -18.25
C LEU A 373 -52.72 36.59 -17.02
N GLN A 374 -53.05 37.80 -16.53
CA GLN A 374 -54.01 37.99 -15.44
C GLN A 374 -55.45 37.66 -15.88
N GLN A 375 -55.86 38.03 -17.09
CA GLN A 375 -57.15 37.63 -17.64
C GLN A 375 -57.33 36.11 -17.68
N LEU A 376 -56.29 35.38 -18.10
CA LEU A 376 -56.29 33.90 -18.11
C LEU A 376 -56.42 33.29 -16.70
N LEU A 377 -55.91 33.97 -15.67
CA LEU A 377 -55.99 33.53 -14.27
C LEU A 377 -57.33 33.87 -13.61
N GLU A 378 -58.06 34.86 -14.13
CA GLU A 378 -59.35 35.36 -13.61
C GLU A 378 -60.58 34.74 -14.33
N GLU A 379 -60.43 34.19 -15.53
CA GLU A 379 -61.47 33.40 -16.20
C GLU A 379 -61.80 32.14 -15.39
N LYS A 380 -63.05 32.03 -14.91
CA LYS A 380 -63.54 30.91 -14.09
C LYS A 380 -63.61 29.61 -14.87
#